data_AF-A0A916RNK6-F1
#
_entry.id   AF-A0A916RNK6-F1
#
_cell.length_a   1.000
_cell.length_b   1.000
_cell.length_c   1.000
_cell.angle_alpha   90.00
_cell.angle_beta   90.00
_cell.angle_gamma   90.00
#
_symmetry.space_group_name_H-M   'P 1'
#
loop_
_entity.id
_entity.type
_entity.pdbx_description
1 polymer ?
#
loop_
_entity_poly.entity_id
_entity_poly.type
_entity_poly.pdbx_seq_one_letter_code
_entity_poly.pdbx_strand_id
1 'polypeptide(L)' 'MGDAIALIGLLFVLGPVLTIINPKLFGIVGVLVLSAAGIFYSVMGQSAFTEITAAIFVVGAFLQAGLVVIIRQNQDE' A
#
# COMPACT_ATOMS: atom_id res chain seq x y z
N MET A 1 9.61 -17.57 0.21
CA MET A 1 8.67 -16.92 1.16
C MET A 1 9.27 -15.68 1.81
N GLY A 2 10.53 -15.70 2.28
CA GLY A 2 11.19 -14.51 2.82
C GLY A 2 11.27 -13.31 1.85
N ASP A 3 11.59 -13.56 0.58
CA ASP A 3 11.74 -12.50 -0.43
C ASP A 3 10.44 -11.74 -0.72
N ALA A 4 9.30 -12.43 -0.70
CA ALA A 4 7.99 -11.81 -0.92
C ALA A 4 7.61 -10.89 0.24
N ILE A 5 7.86 -11.32 1.49
CA ILE A 5 7.56 -10.50 2.68
C ILE A 5 8.46 -9.26 2.71
N ALA A 6 9.75 -9.42 2.38
CA ALA A 6 10.68 -8.30 2.30
C ALA A 6 10.29 -7.29 1.20
N LEU A 7 9.91 -7.77 0.02
CA LEU A 7 9.44 -6.93 -1.08
C LEU A 7 8.18 -6.15 -0.70
N ILE A 8 7.24 -6.78 0.00
CA ILE A 8 5.98 -6.16 0.36
C ILE A 8 6.19 -5.15 1.52
N GLY A 9 7.03 -5.47 2.50
CA GLY A 9 7.46 -4.51 3.53
C GLY A 9 8.16 -3.29 2.91
N LEU A 10 9.01 -3.52 1.90
CA LEU A 10 9.65 -2.45 1.14
C LEU A 10 8.62 -1.57 0.41
N LEU A 11 7.62 -2.17 -0.24
CA LEU A 11 6.56 -1.44 -0.96
C LEU A 11 5.68 -0.61 -0.01
N PHE A 12 5.42 -1.11 1.20
CA PHE A 12 4.67 -0.39 2.22
C PHE A 12 5.41 0.88 2.71
N VAL A 13 6.74 0.81 2.82
CA VAL A 13 7.56 1.95 3.25
C VAL A 13 7.86 2.90 2.09
N LEU A 14 8.21 2.37 0.92
CA LEU A 14 8.56 3.18 -0.25
C LEU A 14 7.34 3.81 -0.91
N GLY A 15 6.16 3.20 -0.85
CA GLY A 15 4.93 3.72 -1.46
C GLY A 15 4.63 5.17 -1.04
N PRO A 16 4.52 5.47 0.27
CA PRO A 16 4.33 6.82 0.78
C PRO A 16 5.43 7.79 0.32
N VAL A 17 6.70 7.39 0.42
CA VAL A 17 7.85 8.23 0.06
C VAL A 17 7.85 8.58 -1.43
N LEU A 18 7.64 7.59 -2.30
CA LEU A 18 7.58 7.81 -3.75
C LEU A 18 6.36 8.64 -4.16
N THR A 19 5.27 8.54 -3.41
CA THR A 19 4.06 9.34 -3.64
C THR A 19 4.25 10.81 -3.29
N ILE A 20 5.10 11.14 -2.31
CA ILE A 20 5.49 12.53 -2.05
C ILE A 20 6.27 13.12 -3.23
N ILE A 21 7.12 12.33 -3.89
CA ILE A 21 7.95 12.78 -5.02
C ILE A 21 7.12 12.95 -6.30
N ASN A 22 6.29 11.96 -6.62
CA ASN A 22 5.42 12.02 -7.80
C ASN A 22 4.04 11.37 -7.52
N PRO A 23 3.08 12.16 -7.00
CA PRO A 23 1.78 11.67 -6.54
C PRO A 23 0.85 11.23 -7.68
N LYS A 24 1.08 11.71 -8.91
CA LYS A 24 0.27 11.31 -10.07
C LYS A 24 0.53 9.84 -10.44
N LEU A 25 1.80 9.43 -10.46
CA LEU A 25 2.19 8.08 -10.87
C LEU A 25 2.20 7.10 -9.68
N PHE A 26 2.96 7.42 -8.62
CA PHE A 26 3.20 6.47 -7.52
C PHE A 26 2.05 6.41 -6.51
N GLY A 27 1.21 7.44 -6.47
CA GLY A 27 0.03 7.46 -5.62
C GLY A 27 -0.95 6.34 -5.95
N ILE A 28 -1.40 6.30 -7.21
CA ILE A 28 -2.35 5.29 -7.69
C ILE A 28 -1.71 3.90 -7.68
N VAL A 29 -0.47 3.79 -8.16
CA VAL A 29 0.25 2.51 -8.19
C VAL A 29 0.42 1.95 -6.78
N GLY A 30 0.77 2.77 -5.80
CA GLY A 30 0.91 2.36 -4.40
C GLY A 30 -0.40 1.83 -3.81
N VAL A 31 -1.52 2.52 -4.04
CA VAL A 31 -2.85 2.06 -3.59
C VAL A 31 -3.21 0.71 -4.22
N LEU A 32 -2.98 0.54 -5.52
CA LEU A 32 -3.28 -0.70 -6.23
C LEU A 32 -2.43 -1.87 -5.73
N VAL A 33 -1.13 -1.66 -5.55
CA VAL A 33 -0.21 -2.69 -5.06
C VAL A 33 -0.56 -3.14 -3.65
N LEU A 34 -0.84 -2.19 -2.75
CA LEU A 34 -1.24 -2.50 -1.37
C LEU A 34 -2.59 -3.22 -1.32
N SER A 35 -3.56 -2.80 -2.14
CA SER A 35 -4.86 -3.47 -2.23
C SER A 35 -4.71 -4.90 -2.76
N ALA A 36 -3.90 -5.10 -3.80
CA ALA A 36 -3.63 -6.42 -4.37
C ALA A 36 -2.92 -7.34 -3.37
N ALA A 37 -1.94 -6.81 -2.60
CA ALA A 37 -1.28 -7.56 -1.54
C ALA A 37 -2.26 -7.97 -0.43
N GLY A 38 -3.16 -7.06 -0.02
CA GLY A 38 -4.22 -7.36 0.95
C GLY A 38 -5.13 -8.50 0.48
N ILE A 39 -5.62 -8.44 -0.76
CA ILE A 39 -6.44 -9.51 -1.36
C ILE A 39 -5.67 -10.82 -1.45
N PHE A 40 -4.40 -10.77 -1.88
CA PHE A 40 -3.56 -11.97 -1.98
C PHE A 40 -3.44 -12.69 -0.63
N TYR A 41 -3.12 -11.94 0.44
CA TYR A 41 -3.00 -12.52 1.78
C TYR A 41 -4.34 -12.94 2.38
N SER A 42 -5.45 -12.27 2.03
CA SER A 42 -6.78 -12.69 2.50
C SER A 42 -7.21 -14.00 1.84
N VAL A 43 -6.91 -14.18 0.55
CA VAL A 43 -7.24 -15.41 -0.19
C VAL A 43 -6.33 -16.57 0.21
N MET A 44 -5.06 -16.30 0.54
CA MET A 44 -4.13 -17.31 1.09
C MET A 44 -4.36 -17.63 2.57
N GLY A 45 -5.31 -16.96 3.24
CA GLY A 45 -5.51 -17.01 4.68
C GLY A 45 -5.78 -18.41 5.24
N GLN A 46 -4.72 -19.09 5.69
CA GLN A 46 -4.80 -20.32 6.48
C GLN A 46 -4.33 -20.11 7.93
N SER A 47 -3.89 -18.88 8.27
CA SER A 47 -3.35 -18.54 9.59
C SER A 47 -3.74 -17.13 10.05
N ALA A 48 -3.79 -16.91 11.36
CA ALA A 48 -4.03 -15.58 11.94
C ALA A 48 -2.99 -14.54 11.50
N PHE A 49 -1.73 -14.95 11.26
CA PHE A 49 -0.68 -14.06 10.77
C PHE A 49 -1.00 -13.52 9.36
N THR A 50 -1.47 -14.38 8.46
CA THR A 50 -1.87 -13.97 7.11
C THR A 50 -3.10 -13.06 7.10
N GLU A 51 -4.05 -13.27 8.01
CA GLU A 51 -5.21 -12.38 8.17
C GLU A 51 -4.81 -10.98 8.66
N ILE A 52 -3.95 -10.90 9.69
CA ILE A 52 -3.43 -9.63 10.20
C ILE A 52 -2.64 -8.90 9.12
N THR A 53 -1.81 -9.64 8.39
CA THR A 53 -1.00 -9.10 7.29
C THR A 53 -1.88 -8.53 6.18
N ALA A 54 -2.95 -9.24 5.80
CA ALA A 54 -3.94 -8.74 4.85
C ALA A 54 -4.60 -7.43 5.33
N ALA A 55 -5.01 -7.39 6.61
CA ALA A 55 -5.63 -6.20 7.20
C ALA A 55 -4.69 -4.99 7.19
N ILE A 56 -3.40 -5.17 7.53
CA ILE A 56 -2.39 -4.10 7.48
C ILE A 56 -2.27 -3.52 6.07
N PHE A 57 -2.26 -4.36 5.03
CA PHE A 57 -2.17 -3.86 3.64
C PHE A 57 -3.41 -3.12 3.19
N VAL A 58 -4.59 -3.59 3.56
CA VAL A 58 -5.85 -2.88 3.26
C VAL A 58 -5.85 -1.51 3.93
N VAL A 59 -5.51 -1.44 5.23
CA VAL A 59 -5.41 -0.16 5.95
C VAL A 59 -4.35 0.75 5.33
N GLY A 60 -3.18 0.22 4.98
CA GLY A 60 -2.14 0.96 4.28
C GLY A 60 -2.60 1.54 2.95
N ALA A 61 -3.37 0.78 2.16
CA ALA A 61 -3.93 1.25 0.90
C ALA A 61 -4.87 2.45 1.10
N PHE A 62 -5.71 2.42 2.15
CA PHE A 62 -6.58 3.55 2.51
C PHE A 62 -5.79 4.78 2.93
N LEU A 63 -4.77 4.62 3.79
CA LEU A 63 -3.90 5.72 4.21
C LEU A 63 -3.16 6.34 3.01
N GLN A 64 -2.65 5.50 2.12
CA GLN A 64 -1.99 5.93 0.89
C GLN A 64 -2.94 6.71 -0.02
N ALA A 65 -4.18 6.24 -0.18
CA ALA A 65 -5.19 6.95 -0.96
C ALA A 65 -5.52 8.32 -0.37
N GLY A 66 -5.67 8.41 0.96
CA GLY A 66 -5.84 9.68 1.67
C GLY A 66 -4.67 10.64 1.45
N LEU A 67 -3.43 10.14 1.54
CA LEU A 67 -2.23 10.93 1.29
C LEU A 67 -2.18 11.48 -0.16
N VAL A 68 -2.56 10.66 -1.15
CA VAL A 68 -2.64 11.09 -2.55
C VAL A 68 -3.64 12.23 -2.73
N VAL A 69 -4.80 12.15 -2.08
CA VAL A 69 -5.82 13.21 -2.14
C VAL A 69 -5.27 14.50 -1.53
N ILE A 70 -4.70 14.44 -0.33
CA ILE A 70 -4.13 15.61 0.36
C ILE A 70 -3.04 16.27 -0.50
N ILE A 71 -2.09 15.48 -1.03
CA ILE A 71 -1.00 16.03 -1.84
C ILE A 71 -1.55 16.69 -3.11
N ARG A 72 -2.54 16.09 -3.77
CA ARG A 72 -3.14 16.70 -4.98
C ARG A 72 -3.82 18.02 -4.66
N GLN A 73 -4.61 18.07 -3.57
CA GLN A 73 -5.25 19.31 -3.13
C GLN A 73 -4.25 20.44 -2.88
N ASN A 74 -3.11 20.15 -2.24
CA ASN A 74 -2.06 21.15 -1.98
C ASN A 74 -1.21 21.53 -3.20
N GLN A 75 -1.28 20.77 -4.31
CA GLN A 75 -0.57 21.08 -5.56
C GLN A 75 -1.42 21.90 -6.54
N ASP A 76 -2.74 21.88 -6.37
CA ASP A 76 -3.70 22.60 -7.20
C ASP A 76 -4.02 24.02 -6.64
N GLU A 77 -3.52 24.35 -5.44
CA GLU A 77 -3.50 25.70 -4.83
C GLU A 77 -2.27 26.52 -5.26
#